data_AF-A0A1F3VWK0-F1
#
_entry.id   AF-A0A1F3VWK0-F1
#
_cell.length_a   1.000
_cell.length_b   1.000
_cell.length_c   1.000
_cell.angle_alpha   90.00
_cell.angle_beta   90.00
_cell.angle_gamma   90.00
#
_symmetry.space_group_name_H-M   'P 1'
#
loop_
_entity.id
_entity.type
_entity.pdbx_description
1 polymer ?
#
loop_
_entity_poly.entity_id
_entity_poly.type
_entity_poly.pdbx_seq_one_letter_code
_entity_poly.pdbx_strand_id
1 'polypeptide(L)'
;MFDPTPSAEAAGIMPAPTSFLNLYLDSLRWRWNRYIINYSFTDQMRLMKTIETRSFALLSILKQKSSKQVIGKEGKRTAFIIAVILISSGLFIFVFKQIQKSSVTNRWPLAPQFYKDMLKLLAKKGKGKKESDTPFEFANTIVIPEVNTVTWFYYNTRFGNHALTSDEREKIADCLKNIKSKKV
;
A
#
# COMPACT_ATOMS: atom_id res chain seq x y z
N MET A 1 21.40 -31.08 29.88
CA MET A 1 21.54 -29.85 30.67
C MET A 1 20.38 -28.97 30.27
N PHE A 2 19.33 -28.96 31.10
CA PHE A 2 18.13 -28.14 30.88
C PHE A 2 18.53 -26.67 31.02
N ASP A 3 18.20 -25.84 30.03
CA ASP A 3 18.27 -24.39 30.14
C ASP A 3 16.93 -23.90 30.71
N PRO A 4 16.87 -23.49 31.99
CA PRO A 4 15.68 -22.86 32.53
C PRO A 4 15.74 -21.40 32.10
N THR A 5 15.20 -21.11 30.92
CA THR A 5 14.72 -19.74 30.69
C THR A 5 13.58 -19.56 31.68
N PRO A 6 13.66 -18.64 32.66
CA PRO A 6 12.60 -18.50 33.64
C PRO A 6 11.32 -18.11 32.91
N SER A 7 10.25 -18.87 33.11
CA SER A 7 8.92 -18.34 32.85
C SER A 7 8.75 -17.09 33.71
N ALA A 8 8.13 -16.04 33.17
CA ALA A 8 8.00 -14.73 33.82
C ALA A 8 7.40 -14.79 35.25
N GLU A 9 6.81 -15.92 35.65
CA GLU A 9 6.33 -16.21 37.00
C GLU A 9 7.45 -16.34 38.05
N ALA A 10 8.65 -16.83 37.69
CA ALA A 10 9.75 -17.01 38.64
C ALA A 10 10.44 -15.69 39.04
N ALA A 11 10.20 -14.61 38.29
CA ALA A 11 10.83 -13.30 38.52
C ALA A 11 10.09 -12.42 39.55
N GLY A 12 9.01 -12.90 40.17
CA GLY A 12 8.24 -12.11 41.16
C GLY A 12 7.55 -10.87 40.60
N ILE A 13 7.63 -10.65 39.29
CA ILE A 13 6.92 -9.60 38.58
C ILE A 13 5.59 -10.23 38.14
N MET A 14 4.57 -10.12 38.98
CA MET A 14 3.20 -10.30 38.48
C MET A 14 3.04 -9.36 37.27
N PRO A 15 2.73 -9.86 36.07
CA PRO A 15 2.34 -8.98 35.00
C PRO A 15 1.08 -8.25 35.49
N ALA A 16 1.13 -6.91 35.51
CA ALA A 16 0.00 -6.07 35.88
C ALA A 16 -1.27 -6.62 35.21
N PRO A 17 -2.42 -6.71 35.91
CA PRO A 17 -3.64 -7.28 35.35
C PRO A 17 -3.94 -6.59 34.02
N THR A 18 -3.62 -7.29 32.94
CA THR A 18 -3.71 -6.74 31.59
C THR A 18 -5.19 -6.60 31.31
N SER A 19 -5.66 -5.35 31.25
CA SER A 19 -7.04 -5.01 30.92
C SER A 19 -7.51 -5.82 29.71
N PHE A 20 -8.74 -6.35 29.75
CA PHE A 20 -9.35 -7.07 28.62
C PHE A 20 -9.23 -6.29 27.29
N LEU A 21 -9.20 -4.96 27.37
CA LEU A 21 -8.97 -4.09 26.22
C LEU A 21 -7.55 -4.19 25.65
N ASN A 22 -6.53 -4.32 26.50
CA ASN A 22 -5.15 -4.53 26.03
C ASN A 22 -5.00 -5.89 25.36
N LEU A 23 -5.60 -6.95 25.92
CA LEU A 23 -5.61 -8.27 25.28
C LEU A 23 -6.36 -8.27 23.94
N TYR A 24 -7.48 -7.54 23.87
CA TYR A 24 -8.24 -7.38 22.63
C TYR A 24 -7.46 -6.58 21.58
N LEU A 25 -6.86 -5.45 21.96
CA LEU A 25 -6.01 -4.65 21.09
C LEU A 25 -4.78 -5.44 20.61
N ASP A 26 -4.19 -6.26 21.45
CA ASP A 26 -3.06 -7.10 21.07
C ASP A 26 -3.48 -8.20 20.07
N SER A 27 -4.63 -8.82 20.29
CA SER A 27 -5.23 -9.78 19.34
C SER A 27 -5.57 -9.13 17.98
N LEU A 28 -6.04 -7.88 18.01
CA LEU A 28 -6.31 -7.09 16.81
C LEU A 28 -5.02 -6.72 16.09
N ARG A 29 -3.95 -6.39 16.83
CA ARG A 29 -2.64 -6.07 16.26
C ARG A 29 -2.03 -7.28 15.56
N TRP A 30 -2.16 -8.47 16.15
CA TRP A 30 -1.75 -9.74 15.55
C TRP A 30 -2.53 -10.06 14.28
N ARG A 31 -3.86 -9.89 14.30
CA ARG A 31 -4.73 -10.04 13.13
C ARG A 31 -4.40 -9.02 12.04
N TRP A 32 -4.20 -7.75 12.40
CA TRP A 32 -3.83 -6.68 11.48
C TRP A 32 -2.51 -7.00 10.77
N ASN A 33 -1.49 -7.42 11.52
CA ASN A 33 -0.21 -7.84 10.94
C ASN A 33 -0.41 -9.01 9.95
N ARG A 34 -1.17 -10.05 10.35
CA ARG A 34 -1.44 -11.22 9.51
C ARG A 34 -2.18 -10.87 8.21
N TYR A 35 -3.22 -10.04 8.28
CA TYR A 35 -4.16 -9.83 7.15
C TYR A 35 -3.82 -8.62 6.27
N ILE A 36 -3.13 -7.60 6.80
CA ILE A 36 -2.89 -6.33 6.09
C ILE A 36 -1.45 -6.22 5.60
N ILE A 37 -0.46 -6.75 6.34
CA ILE A 37 0.96 -6.73 5.91
C ILE A 37 1.25 -7.88 4.93
N ASN A 38 0.57 -9.02 5.07
CA ASN A 38 0.57 -10.10 4.09
C ASN A 38 -0.80 -10.19 3.39
N TYR A 39 -1.17 -9.16 2.62
CA TYR A 39 -2.34 -9.22 1.75
C TYR A 39 -2.08 -10.22 0.61
N SER A 40 -2.32 -11.50 0.90
CA SER A 40 -2.02 -12.59 -0.03
C SER A 40 -3.10 -12.67 -1.11
N PHE A 41 -2.75 -12.20 -2.31
CA PHE A 41 -3.50 -12.43 -3.55
C PHE A 41 -3.81 -13.92 -3.79
N THR A 42 -3.09 -14.83 -3.13
CA THR A 42 -3.24 -16.28 -3.20
C THR A 42 -4.58 -16.81 -2.66
N ASP A 43 -5.19 -16.17 -1.65
CA ASP A 43 -6.50 -16.61 -1.16
C ASP A 43 -7.66 -16.14 -2.04
N GLN A 44 -7.50 -15.00 -2.73
CA GLN A 44 -8.49 -14.49 -3.68
C GLN A 44 -8.68 -15.44 -4.87
N MET A 45 -7.61 -16.11 -5.30
CA MET A 45 -7.64 -17.09 -6.40
C MET A 45 -8.45 -18.36 -6.06
N ARG A 46 -8.47 -18.78 -4.79
CA ARG A 46 -9.26 -19.95 -4.35
C ARG A 46 -10.74 -19.64 -4.26
N LEU A 47 -11.10 -18.43 -3.83
CA LEU A 47 -12.48 -17.97 -3.79
C LEU A 47 -13.07 -17.81 -5.21
N MET A 48 -12.27 -17.36 -6.18
CA MET A 48 -12.69 -17.22 -7.58
C MET A 48 -13.14 -18.55 -8.21
N LYS A 49 -12.41 -19.65 -7.95
CA LYS A 49 -12.77 -20.98 -8.47
C LYS A 49 -14.08 -21.53 -7.90
N THR A 50 -14.40 -21.20 -6.65
CA THR A 50 -15.66 -21.61 -6.00
C THR A 50 -16.84 -20.72 -6.40
N ILE A 51 -16.58 -19.47 -6.79
CA ILE A 51 -17.61 -18.53 -7.28
C ILE A 51 -18.02 -18.88 -8.71
N GLU A 52 -17.10 -19.35 -9.54
CA GLU A 52 -17.37 -19.76 -10.93
C GLU A 52 -18.40 -20.90 -10.99
N THR A 53 -18.26 -21.92 -10.15
CA THR A 53 -19.22 -23.04 -10.14
C THR A 53 -20.59 -22.65 -9.57
N ARG A 54 -20.64 -21.68 -8.65
CA ARG A 54 -21.90 -21.16 -8.08
C ARG A 54 -22.62 -20.17 -9.00
N SER A 55 -21.90 -19.40 -9.80
CA SER A 55 -22.49 -18.44 -10.74
C SER A 55 -23.20 -19.13 -11.91
N PHE A 56 -22.63 -20.22 -12.45
CA PHE A 56 -23.28 -21.01 -13.49
C PHE A 56 -24.56 -21.69 -12.99
N ALA A 57 -24.58 -22.17 -11.74
CA ALA A 57 -25.78 -22.76 -11.12
C ALA A 57 -26.88 -21.71 -10.86
N LEU A 58 -26.52 -20.49 -10.46
CA LEU A 58 -27.50 -19.41 -10.29
C LEU A 58 -28.04 -18.91 -11.63
N LEU A 59 -27.19 -18.79 -12.65
CA LEU A 59 -27.60 -18.42 -14.00
C LEU A 59 -28.50 -19.47 -14.66
N SER A 60 -28.27 -20.76 -14.41
CA SER A 60 -29.15 -21.82 -14.90
C SER A 60 -30.51 -21.80 -14.19
N ILE A 61 -30.56 -21.57 -12.87
CA ILE A 61 -31.81 -21.41 -12.12
C ILE A 61 -32.58 -20.16 -12.59
N LEU A 62 -31.90 -19.05 -12.86
CA LEU A 62 -32.50 -17.83 -13.40
C LEU A 62 -33.01 -18.00 -14.85
N LYS A 63 -32.26 -18.69 -15.71
CA LYS A 63 -32.70 -19.00 -17.09
C LYS A 63 -33.89 -19.97 -17.08
N GLN A 64 -33.88 -20.97 -16.22
CA GLN A 64 -34.91 -22.00 -16.16
C GLN A 64 -36.23 -21.48 -15.56
N LYS A 65 -36.17 -20.48 -14.68
CA LYS A 65 -37.36 -19.84 -14.08
C LYS A 65 -37.92 -18.65 -14.88
N SER A 66 -37.38 -18.38 -16.07
CA SER A 66 -37.90 -17.39 -17.03
C SER A 66 -39.02 -17.95 -17.94
N SER A 67 -39.56 -19.14 -17.61
CA SER A 67 -40.81 -19.62 -18.17
C SER A 67 -41.97 -19.18 -17.28
N LYS A 68 -42.58 -18.05 -17.66
CA LYS A 68 -43.94 -17.60 -17.33
C LYS A 68 -44.55 -18.17 -16.02
N GLN A 69 -44.31 -17.53 -14.88
CA GLN A 69 -45.22 -17.74 -13.73
C GLN A 69 -45.33 -16.50 -12.81
N VAL A 70 -46.45 -15.80 -13.02
CA VAL A 70 -47.26 -15.04 -12.04
C VAL A 70 -46.50 -14.10 -11.10
N ILE A 71 -46.42 -12.81 -11.49
CA ILE A 71 -46.14 -11.72 -10.55
C ILE A 71 -47.38 -11.52 -9.67
N GLY A 72 -47.53 -12.38 -8.67
CA GLY A 72 -48.38 -12.11 -7.51
C GLY A 72 -47.73 -11.06 -6.61
N LYS A 73 -48.47 -10.55 -5.61
CA LYS A 73 -47.98 -9.52 -4.65
C LYS A 73 -46.65 -9.92 -3.96
N GLU A 74 -46.37 -11.21 -3.80
CA GLU A 74 -45.11 -11.75 -3.28
C GLU A 74 -43.91 -11.59 -4.25
N GLY A 75 -44.17 -11.56 -5.56
CA GLY A 75 -43.16 -11.26 -6.58
C GLY A 75 -42.66 -9.81 -6.54
N LYS A 76 -43.53 -8.88 -6.14
CA LYS A 76 -43.15 -7.46 -5.96
C LYS A 76 -42.26 -7.26 -4.74
N ARG A 77 -42.50 -8.00 -3.64
CA ARG A 77 -41.66 -7.96 -2.43
C ARG A 77 -40.27 -8.52 -2.68
N THR A 78 -40.18 -9.66 -3.36
CA THR A 78 -38.89 -10.25 -3.74
C THR A 78 -38.11 -9.36 -4.70
N ALA A 79 -38.78 -8.76 -5.70
CA ALA A 79 -38.17 -7.77 -6.59
C ALA A 79 -37.66 -6.52 -5.84
N PHE A 80 -38.42 -6.04 -4.85
CA PHE A 80 -38.02 -4.90 -4.03
C PHE A 80 -36.78 -5.20 -3.17
N ILE A 81 -36.73 -6.37 -2.52
CA ILE A 81 -35.57 -6.78 -1.73
C ILE A 81 -34.32 -6.89 -2.62
N ILE A 82 -34.45 -7.47 -3.82
CA ILE A 82 -33.35 -7.56 -4.78
C ILE A 82 -32.87 -6.17 -5.20
N ALA A 83 -33.78 -5.24 -5.47
CA ALA A 83 -33.43 -3.86 -5.83
C ALA A 83 -32.68 -3.15 -4.69
N VAL A 84 -33.11 -3.31 -3.43
CA VAL A 84 -32.44 -2.73 -2.26
C VAL A 84 -31.02 -3.30 -2.08
N ILE A 85 -30.83 -4.60 -2.28
CA ILE A 85 -29.51 -5.24 -2.18
C ILE A 85 -28.57 -4.74 -3.29
N LEU A 86 -29.07 -4.56 -4.51
CA LEU A 86 -28.26 -4.03 -5.62
C LEU A 86 -27.84 -2.58 -5.38
N ILE A 87 -28.75 -1.76 -4.85
CA ILE A 87 -28.46 -0.35 -4.53
C ILE A 87 -27.46 -0.26 -3.38
N SER A 88 -27.62 -1.06 -2.32
CA SER A 88 -26.70 -1.05 -1.18
C SER A 88 -25.33 -1.58 -1.54
N SER A 89 -25.25 -2.61 -2.38
CA SER A 89 -23.98 -3.13 -2.93
C SER A 89 -23.27 -2.08 -3.80
N GLY A 90 -23.99 -1.38 -4.67
CA GLY A 90 -23.45 -0.30 -5.49
C GLY A 90 -22.91 0.86 -4.65
N LEU A 91 -23.66 1.29 -3.63
CA LEU A 91 -23.24 2.33 -2.69
C LEU A 91 -22.01 1.90 -1.88
N PHE A 92 -21.98 0.64 -1.42
CA PHE A 92 -20.84 0.07 -0.72
C PHE A 92 -19.58 0.07 -1.59
N ILE A 93 -19.67 -0.39 -2.85
CA ILE A 93 -18.54 -0.38 -3.79
C ILE A 93 -18.09 1.07 -4.09
N PHE A 94 -19.02 2.00 -4.23
CA PHE A 94 -18.72 3.41 -4.48
C PHE A 94 -17.95 4.04 -3.32
N VAL A 95 -18.46 3.90 -2.08
CA VAL A 95 -17.80 4.39 -0.86
C VAL A 95 -16.45 3.70 -0.66
N PHE A 96 -16.38 2.39 -0.87
CA PHE A 96 -15.15 1.62 -0.73
C PHE A 96 -14.09 2.06 -1.76
N LYS A 97 -14.48 2.34 -3.01
CA LYS A 97 -13.60 2.94 -4.01
C LYS A 97 -13.19 4.36 -3.68
N GLN A 98 -14.08 5.16 -3.08
CA GLN A 98 -13.76 6.52 -2.62
C GLN A 98 -12.70 6.50 -1.50
N ILE A 99 -12.84 5.58 -0.55
CA ILE A 99 -11.89 5.37 0.56
C ILE A 99 -10.56 4.80 0.05
N GLN A 100 -10.60 3.83 -0.87
CA GLN A 100 -9.39 3.27 -1.48
C GLN A 100 -8.68 4.24 -2.42
N LYS A 101 -9.37 5.17 -3.09
CA LYS A 101 -8.74 6.25 -3.88
C LYS A 101 -7.84 7.15 -3.04
N SER A 102 -8.01 7.20 -1.72
CA SER A 102 -7.14 7.95 -0.80
C SER A 102 -5.81 7.23 -0.51
N SER A 103 -5.62 5.97 -0.93
CA SER A 103 -4.44 5.17 -0.53
C SER A 103 -3.86 4.26 -1.63
N VAL A 104 -4.28 4.37 -2.89
CA VAL A 104 -3.68 3.57 -3.98
C VAL A 104 -2.76 4.42 -4.84
N THR A 105 -1.52 4.59 -4.38
CA THR A 105 -0.33 4.48 -5.24
C THR A 105 0.82 3.78 -4.50
N ASN A 106 0.57 2.65 -3.83
CA ASN A 106 1.67 1.77 -3.40
C ASN A 106 2.18 0.88 -4.57
N ARG A 107 2.42 1.49 -5.73
CA ARG A 107 3.48 1.01 -6.61
C ARG A 107 4.74 1.52 -5.93
N TRP A 108 5.69 0.64 -5.58
CA TRP A 108 6.97 1.08 -5.03
C TRP A 108 7.42 2.33 -5.78
N PRO A 109 7.63 3.48 -5.11
CA PRO A 109 7.86 4.71 -5.84
C PRO A 109 9.12 4.48 -6.67
N LEU A 110 8.98 4.55 -7.99
CA LEU A 110 10.13 4.77 -8.86
C LEU A 110 10.93 5.89 -8.20
N ALA A 111 12.25 5.74 -8.07
CA ALA A 111 13.10 6.79 -7.50
C ALA A 111 12.62 8.16 -8.02
N PRO A 112 12.38 9.14 -7.13
CA PRO A 112 11.81 10.44 -7.51
C PRO A 112 12.46 10.97 -8.79
N GLN A 113 11.65 11.46 -9.73
CA GLN A 113 12.11 11.78 -11.09
C GLN A 113 13.32 12.74 -11.09
N PHE A 114 13.31 13.73 -10.19
CA PHE A 114 14.41 14.68 -10.03
C PHE A 114 15.76 14.01 -9.72
N TYR A 115 15.77 12.92 -8.96
CA TYR A 115 17.00 12.18 -8.64
C TYR A 115 17.51 11.43 -9.87
N LYS A 116 16.61 10.85 -10.67
CA LYS A 116 16.97 10.23 -11.94
C LYS A 116 17.54 11.25 -12.93
N ASP A 117 16.98 12.45 -12.95
CA ASP A 117 17.45 13.53 -13.82
C ASP A 117 18.84 14.00 -13.40
N MET A 118 19.10 14.12 -12.10
CA MET A 118 20.45 14.36 -11.57
C MET A 118 21.44 13.28 -12.04
N LEU A 119 21.09 11.99 -11.89
CA LEU A 119 21.94 10.89 -12.34
C LEU A 119 22.22 10.95 -13.85
N LYS A 120 21.22 11.28 -14.66
CA LYS A 120 21.41 11.46 -16.11
C LYS A 120 22.33 12.63 -16.43
N LEU A 121 22.18 13.76 -15.73
CA LEU A 121 23.06 14.93 -15.91
C LEU A 121 24.51 14.60 -15.55
N LEU A 122 24.72 13.89 -14.45
CA LEU A 122 26.05 13.49 -14.00
C LEU A 122 26.67 12.42 -14.92
N ALA A 123 25.87 11.45 -15.38
CA ALA A 123 26.31 10.45 -16.36
C ALA A 123 26.74 11.08 -17.69
N LYS A 124 26.03 12.10 -18.16
CA LYS A 124 26.44 12.89 -19.35
C LYS A 124 27.77 13.62 -19.16
N LYS A 125 28.18 13.86 -17.91
CA LYS A 125 29.46 14.47 -17.56
C LYS A 125 30.54 13.42 -17.22
N GLY A 126 30.29 12.14 -17.49
CA GLY A 126 31.22 11.05 -17.20
C GLY A 126 31.23 10.59 -15.74
N LYS A 127 30.40 11.17 -14.86
CA LYS A 127 30.27 10.77 -13.45
C LYS A 127 29.03 9.90 -13.26
N GLY A 128 29.11 8.66 -13.71
CA GLY A 128 28.05 7.67 -13.54
C GLY A 128 28.07 7.04 -12.14
N LYS A 129 26.90 6.80 -11.56
CA LYS A 129 26.77 6.02 -10.32
C LYS A 129 26.96 4.53 -10.62
N LYS A 130 27.80 3.82 -9.86
CA LYS A 130 27.88 2.35 -9.96
C LYS A 130 26.62 1.71 -9.38
N GLU A 131 26.31 0.49 -9.80
CA GLU A 131 25.13 -0.23 -9.31
C GLU A 131 25.23 -0.56 -7.81
N SER A 132 26.45 -0.86 -7.33
CA SER A 132 26.77 -1.14 -5.92
C SER A 132 26.70 0.08 -5.01
N ASP A 133 26.92 1.28 -5.54
CA ASP A 133 27.08 2.48 -4.70
C ASP A 133 25.73 2.96 -4.18
N THR A 134 25.68 3.28 -2.90
CA THR A 134 24.52 3.97 -2.35
C THR A 134 24.44 5.40 -2.89
N PRO A 135 23.23 6.00 -2.99
CA PRO A 135 23.06 7.40 -3.35
C PRO A 135 23.94 8.36 -2.55
N PHE A 136 24.12 8.08 -1.25
CA PHE A 136 24.92 8.89 -0.34
C PHE A 136 26.43 8.76 -0.62
N GLU A 137 26.95 7.55 -0.80
CA GLU A 137 28.36 7.31 -1.16
C GLU A 137 28.72 7.97 -2.50
N PHE A 138 27.81 7.87 -3.48
CA PHE A 138 27.98 8.52 -4.78
C PHE A 138 28.05 10.04 -4.67
N ALA A 139 27.17 10.64 -3.86
CA ALA A 139 27.15 12.08 -3.63
C ALA A 139 28.45 12.57 -2.97
N ASN A 140 28.93 11.84 -1.96
CA ASN A 140 30.22 12.09 -1.30
C ASN A 140 31.41 11.96 -2.26
N THR A 141 31.34 11.08 -3.26
CA THR A 141 32.41 10.90 -4.26
C THR A 141 32.54 12.10 -5.20
N ILE A 142 31.42 12.75 -5.54
CA ILE A 142 31.41 13.84 -6.52
C ILE A 142 31.83 15.19 -5.91
N VAL A 143 31.66 15.35 -4.59
CA VAL A 143 32.02 16.56 -3.82
C VAL A 143 31.40 17.83 -4.42
N ILE A 144 30.13 17.75 -4.83
CA ILE A 144 29.34 18.90 -5.28
C ILE A 144 28.22 19.14 -4.26
N PRO A 145 28.15 20.32 -3.61
CA PRO A 145 27.14 20.63 -2.61
C PRO A 145 25.71 20.40 -3.11
N GLU A 146 25.43 20.79 -4.35
CA GLU A 146 24.11 20.65 -4.98
C GLU A 146 23.69 19.18 -5.14
N VAL A 147 24.65 18.27 -5.39
CA VAL A 147 24.39 16.81 -5.48
C VAL A 147 24.03 16.25 -4.10
N ASN A 148 24.69 16.72 -3.04
CA ASN A 148 24.38 16.34 -1.67
C ASN A 148 22.98 16.81 -1.26
N THR A 149 22.61 18.05 -1.59
CA THR A 149 21.27 18.60 -1.32
C THR A 149 20.18 17.80 -2.01
N VAL A 150 20.33 17.50 -3.30
CA VAL A 150 19.35 16.70 -4.06
C VAL A 150 19.27 15.26 -3.50
N THR A 151 20.40 14.69 -3.10
CA THR A 151 20.45 13.36 -2.48
C THR A 151 19.75 13.35 -1.12
N TRP A 152 19.89 14.40 -0.31
CA TRP A 152 19.19 14.55 0.96
C TRP A 152 17.66 14.58 0.77
N PHE A 153 17.15 15.37 -0.19
CA PHE A 153 15.73 15.37 -0.53
C PHE A 153 15.25 14.01 -1.04
N TYR A 154 16.08 13.29 -1.81
CA TYR A 154 15.76 11.93 -2.23
C TYR A 154 15.55 10.99 -1.03
N TYR A 155 16.44 11.02 -0.02
CA TYR A 155 16.28 10.18 1.18
C TYR A 155 15.02 10.54 1.96
N ASN A 156 14.73 11.83 2.15
CA ASN A 156 13.54 12.27 2.89
C ASN A 156 12.24 11.92 2.18
N THR A 157 12.16 12.12 0.87
CA THR A 157 10.97 11.75 0.10
C THR A 157 10.79 10.24 0.01
N ARG A 158 11.88 9.47 -0.10
CA ARG A 158 11.80 8.02 -0.29
C ARG A 158 11.61 7.24 1.01
N PHE A 159 12.32 7.61 2.07
CA PHE A 159 12.36 6.87 3.33
C PHE A 159 11.75 7.65 4.50
N GLY A 160 11.77 8.99 4.43
CA GLY A 160 11.23 9.87 5.47
C GLY A 160 9.73 10.13 5.37
N ASN A 161 9.04 9.57 4.36
CA ASN A 161 7.63 9.83 4.08
C ASN A 161 7.29 11.33 3.94
N HIS A 162 8.27 12.12 3.47
CA HIS A 162 8.17 13.58 3.33
C HIS A 162 7.61 13.95 1.96
N ALA A 163 6.47 14.65 1.95
CA ALA A 163 5.93 15.24 0.73
C ALA A 163 6.63 16.57 0.44
N LEU A 164 7.22 16.70 -0.75
CA LEU A 164 7.91 17.93 -1.13
C LEU A 164 6.95 19.12 -1.18
N THR A 165 7.35 20.23 -0.57
CA THR A 165 6.64 21.52 -0.68
C THR A 165 6.93 22.20 -2.02
N SER A 166 6.22 23.29 -2.34
CA SER A 166 6.51 24.12 -3.53
C SER A 166 7.94 24.64 -3.52
N ASP A 167 8.38 25.15 -2.38
CA ASP A 167 9.65 25.85 -2.24
C ASP A 167 10.82 24.87 -2.31
N GLU A 168 10.63 23.65 -1.79
CA GLU A 168 11.61 22.57 -1.92
C GLU A 168 11.75 22.10 -3.37
N ARG A 169 10.66 22.06 -4.14
CA ARG A 169 10.71 21.74 -5.58
C ARG A 169 11.49 22.79 -6.36
N GLU A 170 11.30 24.06 -6.05
CA GLU A 170 12.05 25.17 -6.66
C GLU A 170 13.54 25.06 -6.33
N LYS A 171 13.89 24.84 -5.05
CA LYS A 171 15.28 24.61 -4.63
C LYS A 171 15.94 23.42 -5.34
N ILE A 172 15.22 22.31 -5.51
CA ILE A 172 15.72 21.14 -6.26
C ILE A 172 15.95 21.51 -7.73
N ALA A 173 15.04 22.25 -8.35
CA ALA A 173 15.18 22.70 -9.74
C ALA A 173 16.41 23.60 -9.92
N ASP A 174 16.65 24.52 -8.99
CA ASP A 174 17.84 25.38 -8.99
C ASP A 174 19.13 24.57 -8.83
N CYS A 175 19.14 23.59 -7.92
CA CYS A 175 20.26 22.67 -7.76
C CYS A 175 20.56 21.91 -9.07
N LEU A 176 19.53 21.38 -9.74
CA LEU A 176 19.68 20.69 -11.03
C LEU A 176 20.22 21.63 -12.12
N LYS A 177 19.77 22.88 -12.14
CA LYS A 177 20.25 23.90 -13.08
C LYS A 177 21.73 24.23 -12.83
N ASN A 178 22.14 24.33 -11.57
CA ASN A 178 23.52 24.58 -11.18
C ASN A 178 24.44 23.38 -11.50
N ILE A 179 23.97 22.15 -11.28
CA ILE A 179 24.69 20.94 -11.69
C ILE A 179 24.86 20.89 -13.21
N LYS A 180 23.85 21.34 -13.97
CA LYS A 180 23.93 21.42 -15.43
C LYS A 180 24.97 22.46 -15.87
N SER A 181 24.99 23.65 -15.27
CA SER A 181 25.86 24.77 -15.67
C SER A 181 27.32 24.62 -15.22
N LYS A 182 27.59 24.10 -14.01
CA LYS A 182 28.97 23.85 -13.54
C LYS A 182 29.64 22.80 -14.42
N LYS A 183 30.73 23.13 -15.10
CA LYS A 183 31.67 22.12 -15.62
C LYS A 183 32.28 21.42 -14.40
N VAL A 184 32.11 20.11 -14.34
CA VAL A 184 32.65 19.22 -13.33
C VAL A 184 33.73 18.39 -13.98
#